data_AF-A0A653D2E6-F1
#
_entry.id   AF-A0A653D2E6-F1
#
_cell.length_a   1.000
_cell.length_b   1.000
_cell.length_c   1.000
_cell.angle_alpha   90.00
_cell.angle_beta   90.00
_cell.angle_gamma   90.00
#
_symmetry.space_group_name_H-M   'P 1'
#
loop_
_entity.id
_entity.type
_entity.pdbx_description
1 polymer ?
#
loop_
_entity_poly.entity_id
_entity_poly.type
_entity_poly.pdbx_seq_one_letter_code
_entity_poly.pdbx_strand_id
1 'polypeptide(L)'
;QENCKEFEATVSAQCDALVAAINERRGQLLECIRADKELRVRALKDQAATCTQRLQQTTALLQFCIEALKETDSAAFLQVGSMLINRVASTDHSWHKEWSAPRVSPHFDLTLDDKSVLRAVDQLNFIQMKPPLAPIIIPEECSAENNSVTVAWQPPPHSHVEGYVLELDDGNGGDFRKNVLLSLDTNWVLNS
;
A
#
# COMPACT_ATOMS: atom_id res chain seq x y z
N GLN A 1 -10.25 -11.59 -38.68
CA GLN A 1 -10.51 -12.63 -37.65
C GLN A 1 -9.37 -12.69 -36.63
N GLU A 2 -8.12 -12.58 -37.08
CA GLU A 2 -6.91 -12.60 -36.22
C GLU A 2 -6.85 -11.42 -35.23
N ASN A 3 -7.14 -10.20 -35.67
CA ASN A 3 -7.18 -9.00 -34.83
C ASN A 3 -8.17 -9.11 -33.62
N CYS A 4 -9.33 -9.73 -33.81
CA CYS A 4 -10.29 -9.95 -32.72
C CYS A 4 -9.75 -10.92 -31.67
N LYS A 5 -9.08 -12.00 -32.12
CA LYS A 5 -8.48 -13.00 -31.23
C LYS A 5 -7.30 -12.41 -30.44
N GLU A 6 -6.48 -11.58 -31.07
CA GLU A 6 -5.37 -10.88 -30.40
C GLU A 6 -5.88 -9.87 -29.36
N PHE A 7 -6.97 -9.15 -29.68
CA PHE A 7 -7.60 -8.24 -28.74
C PHE A 7 -8.22 -8.99 -27.55
N GLU A 8 -8.96 -10.07 -27.80
CA GLU A 8 -9.49 -10.95 -26.75
C GLU A 8 -8.38 -11.50 -25.85
N ALA A 9 -7.28 -11.96 -26.42
CA ALA A 9 -6.11 -12.43 -25.66
C ALA A 9 -5.50 -11.32 -24.80
N THR A 10 -5.45 -10.08 -25.32
CA THR A 10 -4.95 -8.92 -24.57
C THR A 10 -5.85 -8.59 -23.38
N VAL A 11 -7.17 -8.55 -23.59
CA VAL A 11 -8.15 -8.30 -22.52
C VAL A 11 -8.08 -9.40 -21.46
N SER A 12 -7.99 -10.67 -21.89
CA SER A 12 -7.81 -11.81 -20.98
C SER A 12 -6.56 -11.63 -20.13
N ALA A 13 -5.41 -11.33 -20.75
CA ALA A 13 -4.15 -11.14 -20.05
C ALA A 13 -4.20 -9.98 -19.04
N GLN A 14 -4.90 -8.88 -19.36
CA GLN A 14 -5.10 -7.75 -18.45
C GLN A 14 -5.96 -8.14 -17.24
N CYS A 15 -7.06 -8.88 -17.45
CA CYS A 15 -7.89 -9.40 -16.37
C CYS A 15 -7.11 -10.39 -15.49
N ASP A 16 -6.33 -11.28 -16.09
CA ASP A 16 -5.50 -12.24 -15.36
C ASP A 16 -4.46 -11.54 -14.48
N ALA A 17 -3.86 -10.45 -14.98
CA ALA A 17 -2.94 -9.62 -14.20
C ALA A 17 -3.64 -8.96 -13.00
N LEU A 18 -4.86 -8.45 -13.17
CA LEU A 18 -5.66 -7.90 -12.07
C LEU A 18 -5.98 -8.97 -11.01
N VAL A 19 -6.36 -10.17 -11.44
CA VAL A 19 -6.61 -11.31 -10.54
C VAL A 19 -5.36 -11.70 -9.77
N ALA A 20 -4.20 -11.74 -10.43
CA ALA A 20 -2.93 -12.01 -9.77
C ALA A 20 -2.60 -10.97 -8.70
N ALA A 21 -2.78 -9.67 -9.01
CA ALA A 21 -2.54 -8.58 -8.06
C ALA A 21 -3.46 -8.65 -6.83
N ILE A 22 -4.74 -9.00 -7.01
CA ILE A 22 -5.68 -9.19 -5.89
C ILE A 22 -5.26 -10.39 -5.01
N ASN A 23 -4.83 -11.49 -5.62
CA ASN A 23 -4.35 -12.66 -4.88
C ASN A 23 -3.07 -12.38 -4.09
N GLU A 24 -2.14 -11.63 -4.68
CA GLU A 24 -0.93 -11.18 -3.97
C GLU A 24 -1.30 -10.29 -2.78
N ARG A 25 -2.18 -9.30 -2.99
CA ARG A 25 -2.64 -8.42 -1.92
C ARG A 25 -3.35 -9.18 -0.80
N ARG A 26 -4.16 -10.18 -1.13
CA ARG A 26 -4.78 -11.09 -0.16
C ARG A 26 -3.71 -11.80 0.68
N GLY A 27 -2.65 -12.31 0.04
CA GLY A 27 -1.52 -12.92 0.73
C GLY A 27 -0.89 -11.98 1.76
N GLN A 28 -0.58 -10.75 1.36
CA GLN A 28 -0.01 -9.72 2.24
C GLN A 28 -0.92 -9.41 3.45
N LEU A 29 -2.22 -9.25 3.23
CA LEU A 29 -3.18 -8.97 4.31
C LEU A 29 -3.24 -10.13 5.31
N LEU A 30 -3.21 -11.38 4.84
CA LEU A 30 -3.19 -12.56 5.70
C LEU A 30 -1.89 -12.67 6.50
N GLU A 31 -0.74 -12.32 5.90
CA GLU A 31 0.53 -12.26 6.62
C GLU A 31 0.52 -11.19 7.71
N CYS A 32 -0.06 -10.02 7.46
CA CYS A 32 -0.24 -9.00 8.50
C CYS A 32 -1.05 -9.52 9.70
N ILE A 33 -2.15 -10.24 9.44
CA ILE A 33 -2.97 -10.85 10.49
C ILE A 33 -2.18 -11.90 11.27
N ARG A 34 -1.40 -12.74 10.59
CA ARG A 34 -0.56 -13.77 11.22
C ARG A 34 0.53 -13.14 12.09
N ALA A 35 1.24 -12.13 11.59
CA ALA A 35 2.28 -11.42 12.31
C ALA A 35 1.74 -10.75 13.59
N ASP A 36 0.58 -10.08 13.50
CA ASP A 36 -0.06 -9.48 14.68
C ASP A 36 -0.45 -10.54 15.72
N LYS A 37 -1.04 -11.66 15.27
CA LYS A 37 -1.36 -12.80 16.15
C LYS A 37 -0.10 -13.32 16.84
N GLU A 38 1.00 -13.49 16.13
CA GLU A 38 2.26 -13.99 16.70
C GLU A 38 2.84 -13.03 17.75
N LEU A 39 2.82 -11.73 17.48
CA LEU A 39 3.23 -10.70 18.43
C LEU A 39 2.40 -10.76 19.71
N ARG A 40 1.08 -10.87 19.58
CA ARG A 40 0.15 -11.02 20.71
C ARG A 40 0.41 -12.28 21.52
N VAL A 41 0.57 -13.42 20.86
CA VAL A 41 0.89 -14.70 21.52
C VAL A 41 2.23 -14.61 22.27
N ARG A 42 3.24 -13.98 21.67
CA ARG A 42 4.55 -13.77 22.32
C ARG A 42 4.41 -12.92 23.58
N ALA A 43 3.72 -11.79 23.49
CA ALA A 43 3.48 -10.91 24.64
C ALA A 43 2.72 -11.63 25.78
N LEU A 44 1.73 -12.47 25.45
CA LEU A 44 1.01 -13.28 26.45
C LEU A 44 1.92 -14.34 27.10
N LYS A 45 2.77 -15.01 26.32
CA LYS A 45 3.75 -15.97 26.84
C LYS A 45 4.74 -15.30 27.78
N ASP A 46 5.24 -14.12 27.43
CA ASP A 46 6.17 -13.35 28.27
C ASP A 46 5.49 -12.90 29.57
N GLN A 47 4.22 -12.50 29.51
CA GLN A 47 3.43 -12.18 30.70
C GLN A 47 3.23 -13.42 31.59
N ALA A 48 2.90 -14.58 31.01
CA ALA A 48 2.75 -15.83 31.75
C ALA A 48 4.07 -16.28 32.40
N ALA A 49 5.20 -16.13 31.70
CA ALA A 49 6.53 -16.42 32.23
C ALA A 49 6.86 -15.51 33.42
N THR A 50 6.58 -14.21 33.30
CA THR A 50 6.76 -13.23 34.39
C THR A 50 5.92 -13.60 35.62
N CYS A 51 4.65 -13.94 35.43
CA CYS A 51 3.77 -14.39 36.53
C CYS A 51 4.30 -15.67 37.18
N THR A 52 4.78 -16.63 36.37
CA THR A 52 5.34 -17.89 36.86
C THR A 52 6.59 -17.67 37.70
N GLN A 53 7.52 -16.83 37.23
CA GLN A 53 8.73 -16.48 37.97
C GLN A 53 8.40 -15.82 39.31
N ARG A 54 7.42 -14.90 39.33
CA ARG A 54 6.98 -14.23 40.55
C ARG A 54 6.29 -15.18 41.52
N LEU A 55 5.48 -16.11 41.01
CA LEU A 55 4.87 -17.17 41.80
C LEU A 55 5.96 -18.02 42.47
N GLN A 56 6.99 -18.44 41.73
CA GLN A 56 8.12 -19.18 42.27
C GLN A 56 8.87 -18.40 43.36
N GLN A 57 9.13 -17.11 43.14
CA GLN A 57 9.77 -16.23 44.13
C GLN A 57 8.94 -16.11 45.41
N THR A 58 7.63 -15.95 45.28
CA THR A 58 6.71 -15.82 46.42
C THR A 58 6.61 -17.13 47.19
N THR A 59 6.51 -18.26 46.49
CA THR A 59 6.52 -19.60 47.09
C THR A 59 7.81 -19.89 47.84
N ALA A 60 8.96 -19.54 47.26
CA ALA A 60 10.25 -19.68 47.95
C ALA A 60 10.32 -18.82 49.21
N LEU A 61 9.84 -17.57 49.15
CA LEU A 61 9.78 -16.68 50.31
C LEU A 61 8.87 -17.22 51.41
N LEU A 62 7.70 -17.77 51.06
CA LEU A 62 6.82 -18.46 52.01
C LEU A 62 7.53 -19.64 52.67
N GLN A 63 8.26 -20.44 51.90
CA GLN A 63 9.02 -21.56 52.44
C GLN A 63 10.12 -21.10 53.41
N PHE A 64 10.82 -19.99 53.10
CA PHE A 64 11.79 -19.38 54.02
C PHE A 64 11.12 -18.90 55.32
N CYS A 65 9.93 -18.30 55.23
CA CYS A 65 9.16 -17.92 56.42
C CYS A 65 8.79 -19.14 57.27
N ILE A 66 8.33 -20.22 56.63
CA ILE A 66 7.99 -21.48 57.33
C ILE A 66 9.21 -22.08 58.03
N GLU A 67 10.38 -22.07 57.38
CA GLU A 67 11.60 -22.59 57.98
C GLU A 67 12.09 -21.73 59.15
N ALA A 68 12.02 -20.40 59.02
CA ALA A 68 12.38 -19.48 60.10
C ALA A 68 11.51 -19.66 61.35
N LEU A 69 10.23 -20.07 61.20
CA LEU A 69 9.35 -20.38 62.33
C LEU A 69 9.79 -21.61 63.14
N LYS A 70 10.70 -22.44 62.61
CA LYS A 70 11.27 -23.60 63.32
C LYS A 70 12.51 -23.24 64.14
N GLU A 71 13.02 -22.02 64.04
CA GLU A 71 14.19 -21.58 64.81
C GLU A 71 13.87 -21.58 66.31
N THR A 72 14.76 -22.19 67.09
CA THR A 72 14.58 -22.38 68.53
C THR A 72 15.33 -21.35 69.37
N ASP A 73 16.40 -20.77 68.82
CA ASP A 73 17.10 -19.67 69.45
C ASP A 73 16.36 -18.34 69.23
N SER A 74 16.01 -17.67 70.33
CA SER A 74 15.19 -16.45 70.27
C SER A 74 15.92 -15.27 69.60
N ALA A 75 17.24 -15.17 69.76
CA ALA A 75 18.01 -14.08 69.15
C ALA A 75 18.16 -14.28 67.64
N ALA A 76 18.47 -15.50 67.20
CA ALA A 76 18.53 -15.88 65.78
C ALA A 76 17.17 -15.74 65.10
N PHE A 77 16.08 -16.16 65.76
CA PHE A 77 14.72 -16.01 65.26
C PHE A 77 14.37 -14.54 64.98
N LEU A 78 14.60 -13.64 65.95
CA LEU A 78 14.31 -12.21 65.80
C LEU A 78 15.15 -11.58 64.68
N GLN A 79 16.42 -11.98 64.56
CA GLN A 79 17.30 -11.49 63.50
C GLN A 79 16.78 -11.90 62.11
N VAL A 80 16.51 -13.18 61.89
CA VAL A 80 16.00 -13.69 60.59
C VAL A 80 14.60 -13.15 60.29
N GLY A 81 13.72 -13.07 61.29
CA GLY A 81 12.36 -12.56 61.16
C GLY A 81 12.33 -11.10 60.67
N SER A 82 13.19 -10.23 61.22
CA SER A 82 13.27 -8.83 60.78
C SER A 82 13.68 -8.69 59.30
N MET A 83 14.58 -9.55 58.82
CA MET A 83 15.01 -9.57 57.42
C MET A 83 13.90 -10.06 56.49
N LEU A 84 13.14 -11.09 56.91
CA LEU A 84 12.02 -11.62 56.14
C LEU A 84 10.86 -10.63 56.03
N ILE A 85 10.53 -9.91 57.11
CA ILE A 85 9.49 -8.86 57.09
C ILE A 85 9.81 -7.80 56.02
N ASN A 86 11.05 -7.31 55.99
CA ASN A 86 11.49 -6.35 54.97
C ASN A 86 11.42 -6.92 53.55
N ARG A 87 11.78 -8.19 53.37
CA ARG A 87 11.75 -8.87 52.07
C ARG A 87 10.33 -9.12 51.58
N VAL A 88 9.41 -9.47 52.47
CA VAL A 88 7.97 -9.61 52.16
C VAL A 88 7.40 -8.26 51.74
N ALA A 89 7.61 -7.21 52.51
CA ALA A 89 7.13 -5.87 52.18
C ALA A 89 7.67 -5.36 50.83
N SER A 90 8.95 -5.62 50.55
CA SER A 90 9.58 -5.26 49.26
C SER A 90 8.98 -6.05 48.08
N THR A 91 8.73 -7.35 48.27
CA THR A 91 8.13 -8.21 47.23
C THR A 91 6.70 -7.79 46.93
N ASP A 92 5.92 -7.48 47.96
CA ASP A 92 4.54 -7.00 47.85
C ASP A 92 4.46 -5.64 47.12
N HIS A 93 5.34 -4.70 47.47
CA HIS A 93 5.41 -3.41 46.80
C HIS A 93 5.80 -3.53 45.31
N SER A 94 6.76 -4.41 44.98
CA SER A 94 7.16 -4.69 43.60
C SER A 94 6.00 -5.31 42.80
N TRP A 95 5.22 -6.21 43.41
CA TRP A 95 4.05 -6.82 42.78
C TRP A 95 3.01 -5.78 42.35
N HIS A 96 2.63 -4.89 43.27
CA HIS A 96 1.65 -3.85 42.98
C HIS A 96 2.12 -2.84 41.92
N LYS A 97 3.42 -2.56 41.86
CA LYS A 97 4.00 -1.62 40.89
C LYS A 97 4.09 -2.23 39.49
N GLU A 98 4.39 -3.52 39.37
CA GLU A 98 4.63 -4.18 38.09
C GLU A 98 3.41 -4.86 37.49
N TRP A 99 2.40 -5.19 38.31
CA TRP A 99 1.14 -5.72 37.84
C TRP A 99 0.43 -4.67 36.97
N SER A 100 0.43 -4.91 35.67
CA SER A 100 -0.36 -4.17 34.68
C SER A 100 -1.42 -5.11 34.12
N ALA A 101 -2.60 -4.56 33.80
CA ALA A 101 -3.67 -5.28 33.11
C ALA A 101 -3.13 -6.02 31.87
N PRO A 102 -3.84 -7.06 31.36
CA PRO A 102 -3.39 -7.83 30.21
C PRO A 102 -2.86 -6.94 29.10
N ARG A 103 -1.59 -7.14 28.70
CA ARG A 103 -0.91 -6.22 27.74
C ARG A 103 -1.47 -6.32 26.32
N VAL A 104 -2.43 -7.20 26.10
CA VAL A 104 -2.97 -7.55 24.79
C VAL A 104 -4.48 -7.65 24.88
N SER A 105 -5.19 -6.95 23.99
CA SER A 105 -6.65 -7.08 23.83
C SER A 105 -7.01 -8.44 23.21
N PRO A 106 -8.08 -9.10 23.69
CA PRO A 106 -8.57 -10.36 23.11
C PRO A 106 -9.20 -10.19 21.72
N HIS A 107 -9.51 -8.96 21.29
CA HIS A 107 -10.18 -8.70 20.02
C HIS A 107 -9.21 -8.24 18.93
N PHE A 108 -9.34 -8.84 17.75
CA PHE A 108 -8.69 -8.35 16.54
C PHE A 108 -9.50 -7.18 15.98
N ASP A 109 -9.04 -5.96 16.20
CA ASP A 109 -9.73 -4.75 15.72
C ASP A 109 -9.23 -4.37 14.31
N LEU A 110 -9.48 -5.25 13.35
CA LEU A 110 -9.16 -5.03 11.94
C LEU A 110 -10.44 -5.17 11.12
N THR A 111 -10.73 -4.15 10.30
CA THR A 111 -11.83 -4.16 9.34
C THR A 111 -11.25 -4.03 7.94
N LEU A 112 -11.60 -4.97 7.06
CA LEU A 112 -11.29 -4.86 5.64
C LEU A 112 -12.36 -3.99 4.96
N ASP A 113 -11.94 -2.94 4.26
CA ASP A 113 -12.81 -2.15 3.37
C ASP A 113 -12.53 -2.54 1.91
N ASP A 114 -13.42 -3.35 1.34
CA ASP A 114 -13.35 -3.87 -0.03
C ASP A 114 -14.19 -3.04 -1.03
N LYS A 115 -15.00 -2.09 -0.54
CA LYS A 115 -16.00 -1.38 -1.34
C LYS A 115 -15.41 -0.56 -2.49
N SER A 116 -14.25 0.05 -2.26
CA SER A 116 -13.54 0.84 -3.28
C SER A 116 -13.04 -0.04 -4.43
N VAL A 117 -12.54 -1.23 -4.12
CA VAL A 117 -12.05 -2.20 -5.10
C VAL A 117 -13.20 -2.78 -5.89
N LEU A 118 -14.31 -3.15 -5.24
CA LEU A 118 -15.51 -3.63 -5.93
C LEU A 118 -16.05 -2.58 -6.91
N ARG A 119 -16.13 -1.31 -6.48
CA ARG A 119 -16.56 -0.22 -7.37
C ARG A 119 -15.63 -0.06 -8.57
N ALA A 120 -14.31 -0.20 -8.38
CA ALA A 120 -13.36 -0.12 -9.48
C ALA A 120 -13.53 -1.27 -10.49
N VAL A 121 -13.82 -2.48 -10.00
CA VAL A 121 -14.13 -3.65 -10.84
C VAL A 121 -15.43 -3.43 -11.62
N ASP A 122 -16.49 -2.91 -10.98
CA ASP A 122 -17.77 -2.61 -11.64
C ASP A 122 -17.63 -1.53 -12.73
N GLN A 123 -16.67 -0.62 -12.56
CA GLN A 123 -16.40 0.46 -13.50
C GLN A 123 -15.41 0.07 -14.62
N LEU A 124 -14.82 -1.14 -14.57
CA LEU A 124 -13.86 -1.61 -15.56
C LEU A 124 -14.54 -1.78 -16.93
N ASN A 125 -14.26 -0.86 -17.86
CA ASN A 125 -14.90 -0.80 -19.16
C ASN A 125 -13.90 -0.43 -20.26
N PHE A 126 -14.26 -0.73 -21.51
CA PHE A 126 -13.53 -0.26 -22.67
C PHE A 126 -13.67 1.26 -22.81
N ILE A 127 -12.54 1.95 -22.92
CA ILE A 127 -12.47 3.34 -23.33
C ILE A 127 -12.30 3.40 -24.84
N GLN A 128 -13.35 3.77 -25.56
CA GLN A 128 -13.26 4.03 -26.98
C GLN A 128 -12.73 5.46 -27.17
N MET A 129 -11.46 5.61 -27.54
CA MET A 129 -10.99 6.88 -28.07
C MET A 129 -11.71 7.12 -29.39
N LYS A 130 -12.72 8.00 -29.38
CA LYS A 130 -13.31 8.49 -30.64
C LYS A 130 -12.16 9.07 -31.48
N PRO A 131 -12.07 8.74 -32.78
CA PRO A 131 -11.08 9.38 -33.63
C PRO A 131 -11.23 10.89 -33.49
N PRO A 132 -10.12 11.60 -33.28
CA PRO A 132 -10.19 13.02 -33.07
C PRO A 132 -10.82 13.69 -34.29
N LEU A 133 -11.62 14.73 -34.03
CA LEU A 133 -12.17 15.54 -35.11
C LEU A 133 -11.00 16.15 -35.93
N ALA A 134 -11.25 16.41 -37.21
CA ALA A 134 -10.25 16.98 -38.10
C ALA A 134 -9.73 18.32 -37.54
N PRO A 135 -8.42 18.63 -37.68
CA PRO A 135 -7.86 19.91 -37.26
C PRO A 135 -8.56 21.07 -37.99
N ILE A 136 -8.68 22.20 -37.30
CA ILE A 136 -9.31 23.41 -37.84
C ILE A 136 -8.18 24.28 -38.41
N ILE A 137 -8.14 24.47 -39.73
CA ILE A 137 -7.22 25.42 -40.36
C ILE A 137 -7.58 26.84 -39.89
N ILE A 138 -6.57 27.67 -39.63
CA ILE A 138 -6.71 29.09 -39.26
C ILE A 138 -6.27 29.92 -40.47
N PRO A 139 -7.19 30.26 -41.40
CA PRO A 139 -6.83 30.90 -42.66
C PRO A 139 -6.11 32.25 -42.49
N GLU A 140 -6.39 32.96 -41.39
CA GLU A 140 -5.83 34.27 -41.07
C GLU A 140 -4.33 34.19 -40.71
N GLU A 141 -3.86 33.01 -40.29
CA GLU A 141 -2.45 32.73 -39.96
C GLU A 141 -1.74 31.93 -41.06
N CYS A 142 -2.46 31.53 -42.10
CA CYS A 142 -1.88 30.93 -43.29
C CYS A 142 -1.29 32.01 -44.21
N SER A 143 -0.12 31.75 -44.80
CA SER A 143 0.52 32.69 -45.73
C SER A 143 1.22 31.95 -46.88
N ALA A 144 1.42 32.65 -47.99
CA ALA A 144 2.19 32.18 -49.13
C ALA A 144 3.13 33.31 -49.58
N GLU A 145 4.41 33.18 -49.26
CA GLU A 145 5.42 34.23 -49.50
C GLU A 145 6.76 33.60 -49.88
N ASN A 146 7.49 34.17 -50.85
CA ASN A 146 8.85 33.75 -51.22
C ASN A 146 9.00 32.23 -51.50
N ASN A 147 8.08 31.65 -52.28
CA ASN A 147 7.96 30.20 -52.52
C ASN A 147 7.74 29.33 -51.25
N SER A 148 7.46 29.94 -50.11
CA SER A 148 7.09 29.26 -48.88
C SER A 148 5.58 29.30 -48.68
N VAL A 149 5.01 28.21 -48.20
CA VAL A 149 3.60 28.13 -47.79
C VAL A 149 3.55 27.79 -46.31
N THR A 150 2.94 28.66 -45.51
CA THR A 150 2.66 28.43 -44.10
C THR A 150 1.21 28.04 -43.94
N VAL A 151 0.97 26.88 -43.33
CA VAL A 151 -0.37 26.41 -42.97
C VAL A 151 -0.46 26.38 -41.45
N ALA A 152 -1.40 27.12 -40.88
CA ALA A 152 -1.68 27.13 -39.45
C ALA A 152 -2.99 26.36 -39.18
N TRP A 153 -3.01 25.58 -38.12
CA TRP A 153 -4.20 24.85 -37.68
C TRP A 153 -4.21 24.67 -36.17
N GLN A 154 -5.38 24.40 -35.61
CA GLN A 154 -5.56 24.11 -34.19
C GLN A 154 -6.35 22.82 -33.98
N PRO A 155 -6.15 22.12 -32.84
CA PRO A 155 -6.97 20.98 -32.48
C PRO A 155 -8.44 21.39 -32.23
N PRO A 156 -9.40 20.50 -32.51
CA PRO A 156 -10.79 20.70 -32.12
C PRO A 156 -10.96 20.87 -30.60
N PRO A 157 -12.01 21.59 -30.14
CA PRO A 157 -12.32 21.67 -28.72
C PRO A 157 -12.49 20.28 -28.10
N HIS A 158 -11.87 20.05 -26.94
CA HIS A 158 -11.89 18.77 -26.20
C HIS A 158 -11.23 17.58 -26.94
N SER A 159 -10.35 17.85 -27.90
CA SER A 159 -9.56 16.81 -28.57
C SER A 159 -8.34 16.40 -27.73
N HIS A 160 -8.05 15.11 -27.66
CA HIS A 160 -6.86 14.53 -27.01
C HIS A 160 -5.89 13.97 -28.06
N VAL A 161 -5.53 14.81 -29.05
CA VAL A 161 -4.61 14.43 -30.13
C VAL A 161 -3.17 14.65 -29.68
N GLU A 162 -2.30 13.66 -29.84
CA GLU A 162 -0.88 13.78 -29.51
C GLU A 162 -0.06 14.50 -30.60
N GLY A 163 -0.54 14.48 -31.86
CA GLY A 163 0.07 15.23 -32.95
C GLY A 163 -0.68 15.08 -34.28
N TYR A 164 -0.31 15.91 -35.24
CA TYR A 164 -0.80 15.86 -36.63
C TYR A 164 0.34 15.51 -37.59
N VAL A 165 -0.01 14.84 -38.69
CA VAL A 165 0.90 14.58 -39.80
C VAL A 165 0.38 15.36 -41.00
N LEU A 166 1.23 16.20 -41.59
CA LEU A 166 0.93 16.91 -42.82
C LEU A 166 1.48 16.12 -44.03
N GLU A 167 0.59 15.80 -44.96
CA GLU A 167 0.91 15.12 -46.22
C GLU A 167 0.59 16.06 -47.39
N LEU A 168 1.58 16.31 -48.25
CA LEU A 168 1.45 17.20 -49.41
C LEU A 168 1.50 16.40 -50.70
N ASP A 169 0.52 16.63 -51.57
CA ASP A 169 0.47 16.10 -52.94
C ASP A 169 0.97 17.19 -53.91
N ASP A 170 1.90 16.83 -54.80
CA ASP A 170 2.40 17.74 -55.84
C ASP A 170 1.52 17.73 -57.12
N GLY A 171 0.41 17.00 -57.10
CA GLY A 171 -0.59 16.97 -58.17
C GLY A 171 -0.16 16.16 -59.39
N ASN A 172 1.00 15.52 -59.35
CA ASN A 172 1.54 14.70 -60.44
C ASN A 172 1.17 13.21 -60.33
N GLY A 173 0.28 12.85 -59.38
CA GLY A 173 -0.15 11.47 -59.14
C GLY A 173 0.93 10.57 -58.54
N GLY A 174 1.95 11.17 -57.91
CA GLY A 174 3.01 10.47 -57.18
C GLY A 174 2.69 10.28 -55.69
N ASP A 175 3.66 9.76 -54.94
CA ASP A 175 3.54 9.58 -53.50
C ASP A 175 3.50 10.92 -52.74
N PHE A 176 2.67 11.02 -51.70
CA PHE A 176 2.63 12.19 -50.83
C PHE A 176 3.99 12.44 -50.18
N ARG A 177 4.43 13.70 -50.19
CA ARG A 177 5.62 14.11 -49.44
C ARG A 177 5.24 14.28 -47.96
N LYS A 178 5.76 13.39 -47.12
CA LYS A 178 5.59 13.44 -45.66
C LYS A 178 6.60 14.40 -45.05
N ASN A 179 6.10 15.52 -44.54
CA ASN A 179 6.93 16.43 -43.77
C ASN A 179 6.31 16.61 -42.37
N VAL A 180 6.99 16.01 -41.39
CA VAL A 180 6.99 16.36 -39.96
C VAL A 180 5.85 15.78 -39.08
N LEU A 181 6.27 15.24 -37.92
CA LEU A 181 5.45 14.96 -36.73
C LEU A 181 5.30 16.26 -35.94
N LEU A 182 4.08 16.80 -35.82
CA LEU A 182 3.83 18.11 -35.22
C LEU A 182 3.39 17.96 -33.76
N SER A 183 4.24 18.41 -32.84
CA SER A 183 3.88 18.64 -31.43
C SER A 183 3.07 19.95 -31.31
N LEU A 184 2.13 19.98 -30.37
CA LEU A 184 1.02 20.94 -30.21
C LEU A 184 1.36 22.44 -30.11
N ASP A 185 2.63 22.86 -30.12
CA ASP A 185 3.06 24.20 -29.70
C ASP A 185 3.92 25.00 -30.71
N THR A 186 3.79 24.82 -32.03
CA THR A 186 4.64 25.60 -32.96
C THR A 186 4.00 25.95 -34.31
N ASN A 187 4.04 27.24 -34.66
CA ASN A 187 3.85 27.76 -36.02
C ASN A 187 5.09 27.40 -36.87
N TRP A 188 4.89 26.92 -38.10
CA TRP A 188 5.98 26.51 -39.00
C TRP A 188 5.90 27.18 -40.36
N VAL A 189 7.07 27.57 -40.88
CA VAL A 189 7.28 28.13 -42.22
C VAL A 189 7.91 27.05 -43.11
N LEU A 190 7.30 26.74 -44.25
CA LEU A 190 7.69 25.64 -45.14
C LEU A 190 8.43 26.21 -46.37
N ASN A 191 9.75 26.27 -46.33
CA ASN A 191 10.55 26.76 -47.47
C ASN A 191 10.68 25.69 -48.56
N SER A 192 10.39 26.06 -49.81
CA SER A 192 10.67 25.25 -51.01
C SER A 192 12.17 25.14 -51.32
#